data_AF-A0A453AKL3-F1
#
_entry.id   AF-A0A453AKL3-F1
#
_cell.length_a   1.000
_cell.length_b   1.000
_cell.length_c   1.000
_cell.angle_alpha   90.00
_cell.angle_beta   90.00
_cell.angle_gamma   90.00
#
_symmetry.space_group_name_H-M   'P 1'
#
loop_
_entity.id
_entity.type
_entity.pdbx_description
1 polymer ?
#
loop_
_entity_poly.entity_id
_entity_poly.type
_entity_poly.pdbx_seq_one_letter_code
_entity_poly.pdbx_strand_id
1 'polypeptide(L)'
;EVSLREAAFSLSLLSFQNLVYPLDGRSTLSGLGYDYGIDPEVAQSSAALHYNGNMKPWLELGILDYKIYWRRFLTREDRFMDECNVNP
;
A
#
# COMPACT_ATOMS: atom_id res chain seq x y z
N GLU A 1 28.62 3.63 -6.32
CA GLU A 1 28.51 2.71 -7.47
C GLU A 1 27.08 2.22 -7.54
N VAL A 2 26.41 2.43 -8.67
CA VAL A 2 25.06 1.92 -8.92
C VAL A 2 25.21 0.44 -9.26
N SER A 3 24.53 -0.43 -8.54
CA SER A 3 24.61 -1.88 -8.72
C SER A 3 24.19 -2.22 -10.15
N LEU A 4 24.93 -3.10 -10.84
CA LEU A 4 24.55 -3.59 -12.17
C LEU A 4 23.15 -4.24 -12.19
N ARG A 5 22.61 -4.63 -11.03
CA ARG A 5 21.22 -5.07 -10.88
C ARG A 5 20.18 -3.95 -10.92
N GLU A 6 20.56 -2.71 -10.57
CA GLU A 6 19.70 -1.52 -10.67
C GLU A 6 19.53 -1.04 -12.13
N ALA A 7 20.42 -1.46 -13.03
CA ALA A 7 20.39 -1.06 -14.44
C ALA A 7 19.59 -1.99 -15.37
N ALA A 8 19.18 -3.17 -14.91
CA ALA A 8 18.41 -4.11 -15.71
C ALA A 8 16.91 -3.80 -15.61
N PHE A 9 16.46 -2.79 -16.36
CA PHE A 9 15.03 -2.59 -16.58
C PHE A 9 14.46 -3.85 -17.22
N SER A 10 13.38 -4.41 -16.65
CA SER A 10 12.63 -5.47 -17.32
C SER A 10 12.24 -5.02 -18.73
N LEU A 11 12.08 -5.94 -19.67
CA LEU A 11 11.70 -5.62 -21.06
C LEU A 11 10.46 -4.71 -21.15
N SER A 12 9.53 -4.84 -20.19
CA SER A 12 8.35 -3.99 -20.06
C SER A 12 8.66 -2.52 -19.73
N LEU A 13 9.80 -2.21 -19.13
CA LEU A 13 10.22 -0.84 -18.83
C LEU A 13 10.97 -0.18 -19.98
N LEU A 14 11.55 -0.97 -20.91
CA LEU A 14 12.12 -0.44 -22.16
C LEU A 14 11.07 0.24 -23.04
N SER A 15 9.81 -0.23 -23.05
CA SER A 15 8.73 0.47 -23.76
C SER A 15 8.38 1.83 -23.15
N PHE A 16 8.84 2.12 -21.93
CA PHE A 16 8.68 3.40 -21.25
C PHE A 16 10.01 4.15 -21.09
N GLN A 17 11.02 3.83 -21.90
CA GLN A 17 12.32 4.49 -21.82
C GLN A 17 12.16 6.02 -21.93
N ASN A 18 12.73 6.76 -20.99
CA ASN A 18 12.61 8.22 -20.85
C ASN A 18 11.16 8.75 -20.68
N LEU A 19 10.20 7.88 -20.42
CA LEU A 19 8.79 8.22 -20.15
C LEU A 19 8.37 7.93 -18.70
N VAL A 20 9.28 7.40 -17.88
CA VAL A 20 9.06 7.18 -16.44
C VAL A 20 9.60 8.36 -15.65
N TYR A 21 8.73 8.98 -14.86
CA TYR A 21 9.07 10.08 -13.97
C TYR A 21 8.85 9.66 -12.52
N PRO A 22 9.80 9.91 -11.61
CA PRO A 22 9.62 9.56 -10.20
C PRO A 22 8.52 10.45 -9.59
N LEU A 23 7.65 9.84 -8.80
CA LEU A 23 6.73 10.56 -7.92
C LEU A 23 7.44 10.86 -6.59
N ASP A 24 7.06 11.97 -5.94
CA ASP A 24 7.52 12.23 -4.58
C ASP A 24 7.07 11.09 -3.65
N GLY A 25 8.02 10.50 -2.93
CA GLY A 25 7.79 9.36 -2.02
C GLY A 25 6.83 9.67 -0.87
N ARG A 26 6.56 10.96 -0.60
CA ARG A 26 5.51 11.38 0.34
C ARG A 26 4.08 11.22 -0.19
N SER A 27 3.93 11.00 -1.50
CA SER A 27 2.61 10.84 -2.12
C SER A 27 2.05 9.44 -1.87
N THR A 28 2.89 8.40 -1.85
CA THR A 28 2.43 7.01 -1.77
C THR A 28 3.29 6.20 -0.80
N LEU A 29 2.66 5.68 0.26
CA LEU A 29 3.31 4.81 1.23
C LEU A 29 2.96 3.35 0.93
N SER A 30 3.96 2.52 0.75
CA SER A 30 3.83 1.06 0.59
C SER A 30 4.37 0.34 1.82
N GLY A 31 4.11 -0.95 1.92
CA GLY A 31 4.59 -1.85 2.97
C GLY A 31 3.50 -2.31 3.94
N LEU A 32 2.30 -1.73 3.87
CA LEU A 32 1.26 -1.96 4.90
C LEU A 32 0.72 -3.41 4.93
N GLY A 33 1.09 -4.27 3.98
CA GLY A 33 0.75 -5.69 3.99
C GLY A 33 1.89 -6.63 4.40
N TYR A 34 3.04 -6.12 4.86
CA TYR A 34 4.14 -6.94 5.37
C TYR A 34 5.13 -6.25 6.34
N ASP A 35 5.20 -4.92 6.38
CA ASP A 35 6.17 -4.17 7.17
C ASP A 35 5.55 -3.67 8.48
N TYR A 36 6.03 -4.16 9.62
CA TYR A 36 5.54 -3.78 10.95
C TYR A 36 6.19 -2.50 11.51
N GLY A 37 7.16 -1.91 10.80
CA GLY A 37 7.95 -0.76 11.26
C GLY A 37 7.52 0.58 10.68
N ILE A 38 6.33 0.69 10.08
CA ILE A 38 5.89 1.94 9.47
C ILE A 38 5.55 2.96 10.56
N ASP A 39 6.17 4.13 10.46
CA ASP A 39 5.89 5.27 11.33
C ASP A 39 4.42 5.74 11.14
N PRO A 40 3.62 5.77 12.20
CA PRO A 40 2.24 6.27 12.15
C PRO A 40 2.11 7.70 11.61
N GLU A 41 3.07 8.60 11.88
CA GLU A 41 3.04 9.97 11.37
C GLU A 41 3.21 10.01 9.85
N VAL A 42 4.07 9.15 9.31
CA VAL A 42 4.26 8.99 7.86
C VAL A 42 2.99 8.41 7.23
N ALA A 43 2.38 7.39 7.84
CA ALA A 43 1.12 6.82 7.35
C ALA A 43 -0.03 7.84 7.33
N GLN A 44 -0.16 8.69 8.36
CA GLN A 44 -1.22 9.69 8.41
C GLN A 44 -1.02 10.86 7.45
N SER A 45 0.24 11.23 7.16
CA SER A 45 0.57 12.35 6.27
C SER A 45 0.67 11.95 4.79
N SER A 46 0.70 10.65 4.48
CA SER A 46 0.78 10.14 3.11
C SER A 46 -0.53 10.32 2.35
N ALA A 47 -0.45 10.72 1.07
CA ALA A 47 -1.66 10.93 0.25
C ALA A 47 -2.36 9.63 -0.14
N ALA A 48 -1.62 8.52 -0.30
CA ALA A 48 -2.16 7.20 -0.54
C ALA A 48 -1.41 6.12 0.23
N LEU A 49 -2.15 5.12 0.70
CA LEU A 49 -1.64 3.96 1.44
C LEU A 49 -1.82 2.69 0.62
N HIS A 50 -0.73 1.98 0.37
CA HIS A 50 -0.70 0.75 -0.40
C HIS A 50 -0.43 -0.46 0.50
N TYR A 51 -1.45 -1.29 0.67
CA TYR A 51 -1.38 -2.57 1.38
C TYR A 51 -0.81 -3.67 0.47
N ASN A 52 0.38 -3.46 -0.10
CA ASN A 52 1.10 -4.51 -0.84
C ASN A 52 1.60 -5.59 0.12
N GLY A 53 1.56 -6.85 -0.31
CA GLY A 53 1.81 -8.01 0.55
C GLY A 53 0.56 -8.81 0.89
N ASN A 54 0.72 -9.80 1.76
CA ASN A 54 -0.29 -10.81 2.06
C ASN A 54 -1.23 -10.39 3.20
N MET A 55 -0.79 -9.50 4.10
CA MET A 55 -1.55 -9.09 5.28
C MET A 55 -2.51 -7.95 4.93
N LYS A 56 -3.53 -8.27 4.11
CA LYS A 56 -4.53 -7.29 3.68
C LYS A 56 -5.43 -6.84 4.85
N PRO A 57 -5.91 -5.58 4.87
CA PRO A 57 -6.67 -5.05 6.00
C PRO A 57 -8.06 -5.70 6.17
N TRP A 58 -8.62 -6.24 5.10
CA TRP A 58 -9.88 -7.01 5.11
C TRP A 58 -9.72 -8.48 5.53
N LEU A 59 -8.51 -8.94 5.81
CA LEU A 59 -8.25 -10.31 6.28
C LEU A 59 -7.95 -10.30 7.77
N GLU A 60 -8.23 -11.40 8.46
CA GLU A 60 -7.86 -11.59 9.87
C GLU A 60 -6.36 -11.36 10.12
N LEU A 61 -5.52 -11.83 9.20
CA LEU A 61 -4.06 -11.70 9.23
C LEU A 61 -3.53 -10.28 8.98
N GLY A 62 -4.39 -9.30 8.68
CA GLY A 62 -3.97 -7.92 8.47
C GLY A 62 -3.35 -7.29 9.73
N ILE A 63 -2.28 -6.49 9.54
CA ILE A 63 -1.59 -5.80 10.63
C ILE A 63 -2.55 -4.84 11.33
N LEU A 64 -2.80 -5.07 12.61
CA LEU A 64 -3.87 -4.41 13.36
C LEU A 64 -3.72 -2.88 13.37
N ASP A 65 -2.49 -2.39 13.56
CA ASP A 65 -2.18 -0.96 13.62
C ASP A 65 -2.51 -0.22 12.33
N TYR A 66 -2.53 -0.92 11.19
CA TYR A 66 -2.81 -0.31 9.89
C TYR A 66 -4.27 -0.48 9.47
N LYS A 67 -5.00 -1.48 10.01
CA LYS A 67 -6.43 -1.68 9.71
C LYS A 67 -7.26 -0.40 9.99
N ILE A 68 -6.85 0.40 10.97
CA ILE A 68 -7.53 1.65 11.34
C ILE A 68 -7.63 2.64 10.17
N TYR A 69 -6.60 2.72 9.34
CA TYR A 69 -6.57 3.66 8.22
C TYR A 69 -7.54 3.25 7.13
N TRP A 70 -7.68 1.94 6.89
CA TRP A 70 -8.63 1.39 5.93
C TRP A 70 -10.08 1.49 6.43
N ARG A 71 -10.33 1.12 7.70
CA ARG A 71 -11.69 1.15 8.29
C ARG A 71 -12.36 2.52 8.22
N ARG A 72 -11.57 3.59 8.33
CA ARG A 72 -12.07 4.99 8.23
C ARG A 72 -12.84 5.27 6.93
N PHE A 73 -12.55 4.54 5.85
CA PHE A 73 -13.16 4.73 4.54
C PHE A 73 -14.18 3.65 4.19
N LEU A 74 -14.53 2.76 5.13
CA LEU A 74 -15.58 1.78 4.91
C LEU A 74 -16.95 2.44 4.93
N THR A 75 -17.77 2.10 3.94
CA THR A 75 -19.18 2.44 3.92
C THR A 75 -19.87 1.69 5.05
N ARG A 76 -20.55 2.42 5.95
CA ARG A 76 -21.41 1.81 6.96
C ARG A 76 -22.67 1.25 6.31
N GLU A 77 -23.22 0.18 6.88
CA GLU A 77 -24.50 -0.41 6.45
C GLU A 77 -24.48 -0.95 5.00
N ASP A 78 -23.29 -1.24 4.46
CA ASP A 78 -23.15 -1.92 3.18
C ASP A 78 -23.29 -3.44 3.38
N ARG A 79 -24.35 -4.02 2.81
CA ARG A 79 -24.66 -5.45 2.92
C ARG A 79 -23.49 -6.34 2.47
N PHE A 80 -22.72 -5.92 1.49
CA PHE A 80 -21.57 -6.71 1.03
C PHE A 80 -20.44 -6.73 2.07
N MET A 81 -20.25 -5.66 2.83
CA MET A 81 -19.25 -5.62 3.90
C MET A 81 -19.64 -6.56 5.05
N ASP A 82 -20.93 -6.54 5.43
CA ASP A 82 -21.48 -7.43 6.45
C ASP A 82 -21.32 -8.90 6.07
N GLU A 83 -21.67 -9.26 4.83
CA GLU A 83 -21.52 -10.63 4.29
C GLU A 83 -20.05 -11.09 4.23
N CYS A 84 -19.10 -10.15 4.10
CA CYS A 84 -17.66 -10.42 4.08
C CYS A 84 -16.98 -10.38 5.47
N ASN A 85 -17.74 -10.27 6.56
CA ASN A 85 -17.20 -10.14 7.92
C ASN A 85 -16.22 -8.94 8.06
N VAL A 86 -16.46 -7.89 7.27
CA VAL A 86 -15.72 -6.63 7.33
C VAL A 86 -16.48 -5.70 8.26
N ASN A 87 -16.07 -5.66 9.53
CA ASN A 87 -16.69 -4.79 10.52
C ASN A 87 -16.02 -3.39 10.51
N PRO A 88 -16.79 -2.31 10.27
CA PRO A 88 -16.31 -0.93 10.32
C PRO A 88 -15.74 -0.50 11.67
#